data_AF-A0A392TKA1-F1
#
_entry.id   AF-A0A392TKA1-F1
#
_cell.length_a   1.000
_cell.length_b   1.000
_cell.length_c   1.000
_cell.angle_alpha   90.00
_cell.angle_beta   90.00
_cell.angle_gamma   90.00
#
_symmetry.space_group_name_H-M   'P 1'
#
loop_
_entity.id
_entity.type
_entity.pdbx_description
1 polymer ?
#
loop_
_entity_poly.entity_id
_entity_poly.type
_entity_poly.pdbx_seq_one_letter_code
_entity_poly.pdbx_strand_id
1 'polypeptide(L)' 'MSSLMAKELELIESFRDLSLVCQRTTRSVKVGMLKLTNDFLEEIVVKQKTDARLQKYKALI' A
#
# COMPACT_ATOMS: atom_id res chain seq x y z
N MET A 1 5.03 9.05 -28.79
CA MET A 1 4.11 8.57 -27.74
C MET A 1 2.82 9.36 -27.83
N SER A 2 1.65 8.74 -27.65
CA SER A 2 0.39 9.47 -27.58
C SER A 2 0.31 10.26 -26.26
N SER A 3 -0.46 11.37 -26.23
CA SER A 3 -0.63 12.13 -24.98
C SER A 3 -1.29 11.31 -23.87
N LEU A 4 -2.12 10.34 -24.24
CA LEU A 4 -2.72 9.38 -23.32
C LEU A 4 -1.66 8.45 -22.70
N MET A 5 -0.74 7.90 -23.51
CA MET A 5 0.34 7.06 -22.99
C MET A 5 1.26 7.82 -22.03
N ALA A 6 1.52 9.09 -22.29
CA ALA A 6 2.34 9.92 -21.41
C ALA A 6 1.67 10.09 -20.03
N LYS A 7 0.36 10.37 -20.00
CA LYS A 7 -0.42 10.48 -18.76
C LYS A 7 -0.51 9.17 -17.98
N GLU A 8 -0.68 8.05 -18.68
CA GLU A 8 -0.69 6.72 -18.04
C GLU A 8 0.66 6.41 -17.38
N LEU A 9 1.77 6.80 -18.03
CA LEU A 9 3.11 6.58 -17.50
C LEU A 9 3.35 7.45 -16.25
N GLU A 10 3.06 8.75 -16.30
CA GLU A 10 3.16 9.67 -15.16
C GLU A 10 2.38 9.17 -13.93
N LEU A 11 1.16 8.67 -14.15
CA LEU A 11 0.34 8.12 -13.06
C LEU A 11 1.02 6.88 -12.43
N ILE A 12 1.59 6.00 -13.25
CA ILE A 12 2.34 4.83 -12.77
C ILE A 12 3.59 5.26 -11.99
N GLU A 13 4.28 6.33 -12.40
CA GLU A 13 5.44 6.85 -11.67
C GLU A 13 5.02 7.40 -10.29
N SER A 14 3.95 8.19 -10.21
CA SER A 14 3.46 8.72 -8.94
C SER A 14 3.06 7.62 -7.93
N PHE A 15 2.56 6.48 -8.42
CA PHE A 15 2.24 5.33 -7.55
C PHE A 15 3.47 4.59 -7.04
N ARG A 16 4.60 4.62 -7.77
CA ARG A 16 5.87 4.09 -7.26
C ARG A 16 6.37 4.90 -6.06
N ASP A 17 6.20 6.22 -6.09
CA ASP A 17 6.58 7.09 -4.97
C ASP A 17 5.72 6.85 -3.72
N LEU A 18 4.46 6.43 -3.90
CA LEU A 18 3.57 6.02 -2.81
C LEU A 18 3.84 4.60 -2.26
N SER A 19 4.90 3.91 -2.71
CA SER A 19 5.14 2.50 -2.37
C SER A 19 3.93 1.61 -2.68
N LEU A 20 3.24 1.88 -3.79
CA LEU A 20 2.18 1.01 -4.30
C LEU A 20 2.74 0.13 -5.42
N VAL A 21 2.40 -1.15 -5.40
CA VAL A 21 2.69 -2.07 -6.49
C VAL A 21 1.68 -1.80 -7.61
N CYS A 22 2.15 -1.30 -8.75
CA CYS A 22 1.33 -1.14 -9.95
C CYS A 22 1.72 -2.19 -10.99
N GLN A 23 0.75 -3.04 -11.37
CA GLN A 23 0.89 -3.97 -12.48
C GLN A 23 -0.01 -3.52 -13.64
N ARG A 24 0.60 -3.13 -14.76
CA ARG A 24 -0.12 -2.81 -15.98
C ARG A 24 -0.44 -4.08 -16.76
N THR A 25 -1.67 -4.20 -17.24
CA THR A 25 -2.11 -5.22 -18.19
C THR A 25 -2.54 -4.55 -19.50
N THR A 26 -2.86 -5.34 -20.53
CA THR A 26 -3.31 -4.81 -21.83
C THR A 26 -4.61 -4.03 -21.78
N ARG A 27 -5.44 -4.19 -20.72
CA ARG A 27 -6.75 -3.52 -20.61
C ARG A 27 -7.02 -2.86 -19.24
N SER A 28 -6.12 -2.96 -18.28
CA SER A 28 -6.32 -2.41 -16.94
C SER A 28 -5.01 -2.19 -16.20
N VAL A 29 -5.07 -1.41 -15.12
CA VAL A 29 -3.98 -1.26 -14.14
C VAL A 29 -4.45 -1.87 -12.83
N LYS A 30 -3.69 -2.81 -12.29
CA LYS A 30 -3.89 -3.33 -10.93
C LYS A 30 -3.00 -2.53 -9.99
N VAL A 31 -3.61 -1.97 -8.95
CA VAL A 31 -2.91 -1.24 -7.89
C VAL A 31 -3.01 -2.10 -6.63
N GLY A 32 -1.87 -2.42 -6.03
CA GLY A 32 -1.75 -3.15 -4.77
C GLY A 32 -0.88 -2.37 -3.79
N MET A 33 -1.10 -2.56 -2.50
CA MET A 33 -0.24 -1.97 -1.47
C MET A 33 1.04 -2.81 -1.36
N LEU A 34 2.21 -2.20 -1.37
CA LEU A 34 3.47 -2.93 -1.20
C LEU A 34 3.52 -3.40 0.27
N LYS A 35 3.38 -4.72 0.45
CA LYS A 35 3.38 -5.33 1.77
C LYS A 35 4.81 -5.36 2.29
N LEU A 36 5.15 -4.43 3.18
CA LEU A 36 6.36 -4.55 3.99
C LEU A 36 6.22 -5.82 4.83
N THR A 37 7.02 -6.83 4.49
CA THR A 37 7.18 -8.06 5.27
C THR A 37 8.54 -7.96 5.93
N ASN A 38 8.54 -7.47 7.16
CA ASN A 38 9.69 -7.48 8.04
C ASN A 38 9.21 -8.15 9.33
N ASP A 39 10.00 -9.06 9.89
CA ASP A 39 9.72 -9.75 11.16
C ASP A 39 9.37 -8.74 12.27
N PHE A 40 9.93 -7.53 12.21
CA PHE A 40 9.60 -6.42 13.10
C PHE A 40 8.12 -5.99 13.03
N LEU A 41 7.49 -6.02 11.85
CA LEU A 41 6.06 -5.70 11.71
C LEU A 41 5.17 -6.80 12.28
N GLU A 42 5.59 -8.07 12.18
CA GLU A 42 4.88 -9.16 12.87
C GLU A 42 4.99 -9.01 14.39
N GLU A 43 6.16 -8.65 14.90
CA GLU A 43 6.39 -8.36 16.31
C GLU A 43 5.53 -7.18 16.81
N ILE A 44 5.42 -6.11 16.01
CA ILE A 44 4.53 -4.98 16.30
C ILE A 44 3.08 -5.47 16.39
N VAL A 45 2.59 -6.25 15.42
CA VAL A 45 1.21 -6.75 15.43
C VAL A 45 0.93 -7.59 16.69
N VAL A 46 1.89 -8.41 17.13
CA VAL A 46 1.77 -9.18 18.37
C VAL A 46 1.70 -8.26 19.59
N LYS A 47 2.61 -7.28 19.70
CA LYS A 47 2.64 -6.33 20.82
C LYS A 47 1.39 -5.45 20.89
N GLN A 48 0.85 -5.04 19.75
CA GLN A 48 -0.38 -4.24 19.67
C GLN A 48 -1.61 -5.01 20.17
N LYS A 49 -1.66 -6.34 20.01
CA LYS A 49 -2.78 -7.16 20.54
C LYS A 49 -2.86 -7.11 22.06
N THR A 50 -1.73 -6.93 22.75
CA THR A 50 -1.67 -6.85 24.21
C THR A 50 -1.69 -5.41 24.74
N ASP A 51 -1.57 -4.41 23.88
CA ASP A 51 -1.55 -3.01 24.29
C ASP A 51 -2.97 -2.51 24.62
N ALA A 52 -3.22 -2.26 25.90
CA ALA A 52 -4.51 -1.83 26.42
C ALA A 52 -4.96 -0.44 25.90
N ARG A 53 -4.02 0.45 25.53
CA ARG A 53 -4.37 1.76 24.95
C ARG A 53 -4.85 1.57 23.52
N LEU A 54 -4.16 0.75 22.73
CA LEU A 54 -4.54 0.45 21.35
C LEU A 54 -5.86 -0.34 21.27
N GLN A 55 -6.10 -1.27 22.20
CA GLN A 55 -7.40 -1.94 22.31
C GLN A 55 -8.55 -0.96 22.55
N LYS A 56 -8.36 0.04 23.43
CA LYS A 56 -9.36 1.10 23.66
C LYS A 56 -9.64 1.92 22.41
N TYR A 57 -8.61 2.32 21.66
CA TYR A 57 -8.80 3.06 20.40
C TYR A 57 -9.53 2.23 19.35
N LYS A 58 -9.24 0.93 19.27
CA LYS A 58 -9.89 0.02 18.32
C LYS A 58 -11.38 -0.19 18.61
N ALA A 59 -11.80 -0.07 19.87
CA ALA A 59 -13.21 -0.16 20.27
C ALA A 59 -14.03 1.11 19.94
N LEU A 60 -13.37 2.19 19.48
CA LEU A 60 -14.00 3.48 19.16
C LEU A 60 -14.23 3.68 17.65
N ILE A 61 -13.93 2.68 16.81
CA ILE A 61 -14.10 2.65 15.35
C ILE A 61 -15.12 1.57 15.01
#